data_AF-X0SRM9-F1
#
_entry.id   AF-X0SRM9-F1
#
_cell.length_a   1.000
_cell.length_b   1.000
_cell.length_c   1.000
_cell.angle_alpha   90.00
_cell.angle_beta   90.00
_cell.angle_gamma   90.00
#
_symmetry.space_group_name_H-M   'P 1'
#
loop_
_entity.id
_entity.type
_entity.pdbx_description
1 polymer ?
#
loop_
_entity_poly.entity_id
_entity_poly.type
_entity_poly.pdbx_seq_one_letter_code
_entity_poly.pdbx_strand_id
1 'polypeptide(L)'
;MIKPIKKKNKEVKLNKSSSQLKDYKDTDKEMIKRYFSKKAQMSYTQILILIISSFAFCYLIYSATENVSAQTIDDYVCCEETLDGNSCQFVDSSQCNSNFRSAPTQCKDTSYCKTGCCYSSDTGLCSENSPKGNCQGGWVDDASCNIAKCQKGCCVLGNNALWTTQGNCEAESGFLGLETDFKPEINSEVECIFLAEKDDEGACVLGEDCKFTTRGECSSRNGDFYKNNFCSDSSFENNCVAKDHKQCVEGKDSVYWFDSCGNREDVAEECSLFTGTYCGLVAGNYDCKSVDC
;
A
#
# COMPACT_ATOMS: atom_id res chain seq x y z
N MET A 1 12.90 50.06 -18.06
CA MET A 1 12.02 50.95 -18.87
C MET A 1 10.57 50.71 -18.45
N ILE A 2 9.98 51.60 -17.66
CA ILE A 2 8.58 51.51 -17.22
C ILE A 2 7.88 52.77 -17.74
N LYS A 3 6.88 52.62 -18.61
CA LYS A 3 6.06 53.73 -19.13
C LYS A 3 4.76 53.86 -18.33
N PRO A 4 4.29 55.08 -18.01
CA PRO A 4 3.07 55.28 -17.24
C PRO A 4 1.83 55.31 -18.14
N ILE A 5 0.74 54.70 -17.67
CA ILE A 5 -0.56 54.69 -18.35
C ILE A 5 -1.47 55.73 -17.70
N LYS A 6 -1.88 56.74 -18.49
CA LYS A 6 -2.87 57.76 -18.12
C LYS A 6 -4.28 57.15 -18.15
N LYS A 7 -5.03 57.26 -17.04
CA LYS A 7 -6.48 57.02 -17.00
C LYS A 7 -7.26 58.27 -17.44
N LYS A 8 -8.12 58.12 -18.45
CA LYS A 8 -9.17 59.09 -18.80
C LYS A 8 -10.47 58.69 -18.09
N ASN A 9 -11.01 59.58 -17.28
CA ASN A 9 -12.37 59.46 -16.75
C ASN A 9 -13.38 59.90 -17.82
N LYS A 10 -14.36 59.04 -18.09
CA LYS A 10 -15.51 59.34 -18.94
C LYS A 10 -16.75 59.26 -18.05
N GLU A 11 -17.32 60.41 -17.71
CA GLU A 11 -18.58 60.48 -17.00
C GLU A 11 -19.74 60.14 -17.95
N VAL A 12 -20.51 59.11 -17.60
CA VAL A 12 -21.75 58.74 -18.27
C VAL A 12 -22.90 59.19 -17.37
N LYS A 13 -23.65 60.21 -17.82
CA LYS A 13 -24.90 60.63 -17.17
C LYS A 13 -26.02 59.66 -17.56
N LEU A 14 -26.52 58.91 -16.59
CA LEU A 14 -27.69 58.04 -16.73
C LEU A 14 -28.96 58.81 -16.28
N ASN A 15 -29.78 59.21 -17.25
CA ASN A 15 -31.15 59.67 -17.00
C ASN A 15 -32.07 58.45 -17.11
N LYS A 16 -32.59 57.94 -15.98
CA LYS A 16 -33.54 56.81 -15.97
C LYS A 16 -34.94 57.31 -15.60
N SER A 17 -35.85 57.06 -16.55
CA SER A 17 -37.27 57.40 -16.54
C SER A 17 -38.03 56.78 -15.35
N SER A 18 -38.94 57.57 -14.76
CA SER A 18 -39.73 57.28 -13.56
C SER A 18 -40.74 56.14 -13.68
N SER A 19 -40.91 55.53 -14.86
CA SER A 19 -41.81 54.37 -15.05
C SER A 19 -41.19 53.05 -14.61
N GLN A 20 -39.85 52.94 -14.52
CA GLN A 20 -39.18 51.71 -14.04
C GLN A 20 -39.07 51.61 -12.51
N LEU A 21 -39.48 52.65 -11.77
CA LEU A 21 -39.38 52.67 -10.31
C LEU A 21 -40.56 51.98 -9.60
N LYS A 22 -41.66 51.69 -10.32
CA LYS A 22 -42.84 51.04 -9.73
C LYS A 22 -42.74 49.51 -9.75
N ASP A 23 -42.18 48.90 -10.79
CA ASP A 23 -41.97 47.44 -10.84
C ASP A 23 -40.91 46.93 -9.85
N TYR A 24 -39.95 47.78 -9.46
CA TYR A 24 -38.92 47.41 -8.49
C TYR A 24 -39.46 47.26 -7.06
N LYS A 25 -40.52 47.99 -6.69
CA LYS A 25 -41.03 47.98 -5.31
C LYS A 25 -41.86 46.74 -4.97
N ASP A 26 -42.47 46.09 -5.96
CA ASP A 26 -43.24 44.85 -5.72
C ASP A 26 -42.34 43.59 -5.74
N THR A 27 -41.27 43.59 -6.53
CA THR A 27 -40.28 42.49 -6.52
C THR A 27 -39.50 42.40 -5.20
N ASP A 28 -39.27 43.54 -4.54
CA ASP A 28 -38.53 43.59 -3.27
C ASP A 28 -39.33 42.99 -2.10
N LYS A 29 -40.65 43.19 -2.05
CA LYS A 29 -41.52 42.59 -1.03
C LYS A 29 -41.63 41.08 -1.14
N GLU A 30 -41.66 40.54 -2.36
CA GLU A 30 -41.67 39.10 -2.63
C GLU A 30 -40.33 38.44 -2.26
N MET A 31 -39.19 39.10 -2.55
CA MET A 31 -37.86 38.59 -2.19
C MET A 31 -37.63 38.56 -0.67
N ILE A 32 -38.04 39.60 0.06
CA ILE A 32 -37.94 39.64 1.52
C ILE A 32 -38.74 38.49 2.16
N LYS A 33 -39.92 38.16 1.63
CA LYS A 33 -40.74 37.05 2.16
C LYS A 33 -40.10 35.67 1.98
N ARG A 34 -39.29 35.47 0.93
CA ARG A 34 -38.58 34.21 0.68
C ARG A 34 -37.36 34.03 1.60
N TYR A 35 -36.63 35.12 1.89
CA TYR A 35 -35.48 35.09 2.80
C TYR A 35 -35.86 34.87 4.26
N PHE A 36 -37.04 35.32 4.68
CA PHE A 36 -37.56 35.13 6.04
C PHE A 36 -38.58 33.98 6.16
N SER A 37 -38.40 32.91 5.38
CA SER A 37 -39.18 31.69 5.62
C SER A 37 -38.70 30.99 6.90
N LYS A 38 -39.61 30.36 7.65
CA LYS A 38 -39.28 29.61 8.89
C LYS A 38 -38.20 28.53 8.65
N LYS A 39 -38.11 27.98 7.43
CA LYS A 39 -37.08 27.00 7.06
C LYS A 39 -35.71 27.64 6.86
N ALA A 40 -35.65 28.84 6.27
CA ALA A 40 -34.40 29.58 6.11
C ALA A 40 -33.85 30.06 7.47
N GLN A 41 -34.73 30.47 8.39
CA GLN A 41 -34.33 30.87 9.75
C GLN A 41 -33.61 29.74 10.51
N MET A 42 -34.04 28.49 10.35
CA MET A 42 -33.41 27.33 10.99
C MET A 42 -32.00 27.05 10.46
N SER A 43 -31.75 27.32 9.17
CA SER A 43 -30.42 27.16 8.56
C SER A 43 -29.47 28.28 9.00
N TYR A 44 -29.95 29.53 9.06
CA TYR A 44 -29.13 30.65 9.53
C TYR A 44 -28.75 30.54 11.00
N THR A 45 -29.64 30.04 11.86
CA THR A 45 -29.31 29.82 13.28
C THR A 45 -28.26 28.72 13.46
N GLN A 46 -28.31 27.64 12.67
CA GLN A 46 -27.28 26.60 12.69
C GLN A 46 -25.90 27.14 12.29
N ILE A 47 -25.83 27.93 11.21
CA ILE A 47 -24.57 28.53 10.74
C ILE A 47 -24.02 29.50 11.80
N LEU A 48 -24.88 30.31 12.41
CA LEU A 48 -24.48 31.24 13.48
C LEU A 48 -23.88 30.49 14.68
N ILE A 49 -24.50 29.38 15.10
CA ILE A 49 -24.03 28.56 16.23
C ILE A 49 -22.65 27.97 15.93
N LEU A 50 -22.40 27.49 14.71
CA LEU A 50 -21.09 26.96 14.29
C LEU A 50 -20.00 28.03 14.31
N ILE A 51 -20.31 29.26 13.90
CA ILE A 51 -19.34 30.35 13.92
C ILE A 51 -19.02 30.72 15.37
N ILE A 52 -20.03 30.87 16.23
CA ILE A 52 -19.81 31.24 17.64
C ILE A 52 -19.02 30.15 18.38
N SER A 53 -19.29 28.87 18.13
CA SER A 53 -18.55 27.77 18.76
C SER A 53 -17.07 27.75 18.35
N SER A 54 -16.76 28.08 17.09
CA SER A 54 -15.36 28.16 16.64
C SER A 54 -14.56 29.24 17.38
N PHE A 55 -15.13 30.43 17.57
CA PHE A 55 -14.47 31.51 18.32
C PHE A 55 -14.35 31.19 19.82
N ALA A 56 -15.37 30.57 20.41
CA ALA A 56 -15.33 30.13 21.80
C ALA A 56 -14.21 29.10 22.04
N PHE A 57 -14.04 28.15 21.11
CA PHE A 57 -12.98 27.17 21.17
C PHE A 57 -11.58 27.80 21.01
N CYS A 58 -11.42 28.74 20.07
CA CYS A 58 -10.17 29.50 19.93
C CYS A 58 -9.82 30.27 21.21
N TYR A 59 -10.81 30.87 21.88
CA TYR A 59 -10.58 31.58 23.14
C TYR A 59 -10.18 30.64 24.28
N LEU A 60 -10.80 29.47 24.38
CA LEU A 60 -10.42 28.46 25.37
C LEU A 60 -8.99 27.98 25.17
N ILE A 61 -8.57 27.69 23.92
CA ILE A 61 -7.18 27.34 23.61
C ILE A 61 -6.22 28.47 24.00
N TYR A 62 -6.54 29.71 23.61
CA TYR A 62 -5.70 30.87 23.93
C TYR A 62 -5.55 31.11 25.43
N SER A 63 -6.61 30.88 26.21
CA SER A 63 -6.56 31.02 27.67
C SER A 63 -5.81 29.88 28.38
N ALA A 64 -5.72 28.71 27.75
CA ALA A 64 -5.03 27.55 28.27
C ALA A 64 -3.53 27.54 27.94
N THR A 65 -3.08 28.36 26.98
CA THR A 65 -1.66 28.56 26.71
C THR A 65 -1.11 29.58 27.71
N GLU A 66 -0.43 29.10 28.75
CA GLU A 66 0.47 29.94 29.52
C GLU A 66 1.50 30.58 28.58
N ASN A 67 1.87 31.84 28.84
CA ASN A 67 2.93 32.51 28.09
C ASN A 67 4.24 31.72 28.30
N VAL A 68 4.58 30.84 27.36
CA VAL A 68 5.90 30.23 27.29
C VAL A 68 6.90 31.35 27.03
N SER A 69 7.62 31.74 28.08
CA SER A 69 8.81 32.56 27.92
C SER A 69 9.77 31.75 27.06
N ALA A 70 10.18 32.31 25.93
CA ALA A 70 11.36 31.82 25.23
C ALA A 70 12.56 32.09 26.15
N GLN A 71 12.84 31.16 27.06
CA GLN A 71 14.14 31.08 27.69
C GLN A 71 15.15 30.95 26.55
N THR A 72 16.16 31.81 26.53
CA THR A 72 17.34 31.59 25.72
C THR A 72 17.99 30.31 26.26
N ILE A 73 17.74 29.21 25.56
CA ILE A 73 18.25 27.90 25.91
C ILE A 73 19.70 27.84 25.43
N ASP A 74 20.61 28.36 26.24
CA ASP A 74 22.04 28.47 25.90
C ASP A 74 22.79 27.12 26.03
N ASP A 75 22.15 26.06 26.55
CA ASP A 75 22.81 24.78 26.89
C ASP A 75 22.30 23.54 26.12
N TYR A 76 21.48 23.73 25.07
CA TYR A 76 21.06 22.57 24.25
C TYR A 76 22.11 22.23 23.20
N VAL A 77 22.41 20.95 23.11
CA VAL A 77 23.42 20.37 22.25
C VAL A 77 22.85 19.13 21.57
N CYS A 78 23.44 18.73 20.45
CA CYS A 78 23.21 17.41 19.91
C CYS A 78 24.07 16.39 20.66
N CYS A 79 23.44 15.48 21.39
CA CYS A 79 24.12 14.31 21.97
C CYS A 79 24.13 13.17 20.95
N GLU A 80 25.28 12.53 20.74
CA GLU A 80 25.38 11.26 20.03
C GLU A 80 24.57 10.18 20.75
N GLU A 81 24.64 10.15 22.09
CA GLU A 81 23.82 9.30 22.95
C GLU A 81 23.46 10.06 24.25
N THR A 82 22.20 9.94 24.69
CA THR A 82 21.74 10.49 25.97
C THR A 82 21.98 9.49 27.11
N LEU A 83 21.83 9.96 28.37
CA LEU A 83 21.90 9.09 29.55
C LEU A 83 20.82 7.99 29.55
N ASP A 84 19.71 8.20 28.85
CA ASP A 84 18.63 7.22 28.66
C ASP A 84 18.90 6.22 27.52
N GLY A 85 20.05 6.33 26.84
CA GLY A 85 20.41 5.48 25.70
C GLY A 85 19.76 5.88 24.38
N ASN A 86 19.11 7.06 24.31
CA ASN A 86 18.57 7.57 23.05
C ASN A 86 19.67 8.20 22.21
N SER A 87 19.76 7.85 20.95
CA SER A 87 20.81 8.39 20.07
C SER A 87 20.35 9.63 19.32
N CYS A 88 21.29 10.53 19.04
CA CYS A 88 21.09 11.70 18.18
C CYS A 88 19.94 12.61 18.59
N GLN A 89 19.88 12.94 19.88
CA GLN A 89 18.87 13.81 20.45
C GLN A 89 19.41 15.22 20.66
N PHE A 90 18.60 16.23 20.34
CA PHE A 90 18.90 17.62 20.63
C PHE A 90 18.29 17.98 21.99
N VAL A 91 19.10 17.86 23.04
CA VAL A 91 18.69 17.97 24.44
C VAL A 91 19.67 18.83 25.23
N ASP A 92 19.34 19.10 26.49
CA ASP A 92 20.25 19.78 27.41
C ASP A 92 21.58 19.00 27.55
N SER A 93 22.70 19.72 27.58
CA SER A 93 24.04 19.12 27.67
C SER A 93 24.25 18.18 28.86
N SER A 94 23.52 18.38 29.96
CA SER A 94 23.53 17.48 31.12
C SER A 94 22.93 16.10 30.86
N GLN A 95 22.10 15.97 29.81
CA GLN A 95 21.48 14.72 29.41
C GLN A 95 22.35 13.92 28.43
N CYS A 96 23.46 14.47 27.95
CA CYS A 96 24.40 13.73 27.11
C CYS A 96 25.20 12.73 27.95
N ASN A 97 25.35 11.51 27.44
CA ASN A 97 26.29 10.56 28.00
C ASN A 97 27.72 11.02 27.72
N SER A 98 28.52 11.24 28.77
CA SER A 98 29.87 11.79 28.69
C SER A 98 30.88 10.91 27.94
N ASN A 99 30.55 9.64 27.69
CA ASN A 99 31.36 8.72 26.89
C ASN A 99 31.23 8.93 25.38
N PHE A 100 30.25 9.73 24.94
CA PHE A 100 29.93 9.94 23.53
C PHE A 100 30.12 11.40 23.11
N ARG A 101 30.04 11.67 21.81
CA ARG A 101 30.27 13.02 21.27
C ARG A 101 29.05 13.90 21.49
N SER A 102 29.29 15.19 21.69
CA SER A 102 28.25 16.21 21.68
C SER A 102 28.73 17.48 20.97
N ALA A 103 27.80 18.26 20.43
CA ALA A 103 28.10 19.50 19.73
C ALA A 103 26.95 20.51 19.89
N PRO A 104 27.23 21.80 20.11
CA PRO A 104 26.24 22.86 20.24
C PRO A 104 25.67 23.29 18.87
N THR A 105 25.15 22.32 18.11
CA THR A 105 24.52 22.51 16.80
C THR A 105 23.39 21.51 16.62
N GLN A 106 22.58 21.65 15.56
CA GLN A 106 21.54 20.68 15.24
C GLN A 106 22.17 19.32 14.90
N CYS A 107 21.51 18.23 15.30
CA CYS A 107 22.07 16.88 15.10
C CYS A 107 22.40 16.54 13.65
N LYS A 108 21.59 17.04 12.70
CA LYS A 108 21.82 16.87 11.26
C LYS A 108 23.14 17.47 10.76
N ASP A 109 23.66 18.49 11.46
CA ASP A 109 24.87 19.22 11.07
C ASP A 109 26.14 18.59 11.68
N THR A 110 25.99 17.55 12.51
CA THR A 110 27.11 16.84 13.13
C THR A 110 27.54 15.65 12.29
N SER A 111 28.83 15.30 12.33
CA SER A 111 29.35 14.18 11.55
C SER A 111 28.90 12.80 12.06
N TYR A 112 28.47 12.70 13.32
CA TYR A 112 28.10 11.45 13.98
C TYR A 112 26.58 11.20 13.97
N CYS A 113 25.76 12.25 13.91
CA CYS A 113 24.30 12.14 13.76
C CYS A 113 23.78 12.49 12.37
N LYS A 114 24.69 12.67 11.40
CA LYS A 114 24.29 12.75 10.00
C LYS A 114 23.53 11.46 9.62
N THR A 115 22.35 11.63 9.04
CA THR A 115 21.53 10.53 8.55
C THR A 115 22.00 10.12 7.15
N GLY A 116 21.98 8.83 6.88
CA GLY A 116 22.42 8.23 5.64
C GLY A 116 21.81 6.84 5.46
N CYS A 117 22.42 6.04 4.60
CA CYS A 117 22.03 4.65 4.41
C CYS A 117 22.91 3.76 5.27
N CYS A 118 22.29 2.97 6.16
CA CYS A 118 22.98 1.90 6.84
C CYS A 118 22.71 0.58 6.13
N TYR A 119 23.76 -0.17 5.78
CA TYR A 119 23.64 -1.53 5.27
C TYR A 119 24.23 -2.53 6.27
N SER A 120 23.51 -3.61 6.53
CA SER A 120 23.98 -4.74 7.33
C SER A 120 24.66 -5.75 6.42
N SER A 121 25.92 -6.11 6.70
CA SER A 121 26.60 -7.20 5.98
C SER A 121 26.02 -8.56 6.31
N ASP A 122 25.41 -8.69 7.49
CA ASP A 122 25.01 -9.99 8.05
C ASP A 122 23.62 -10.37 7.58
N THR A 123 22.71 -9.40 7.49
CA THR A 123 21.34 -9.61 7.00
C THR A 123 21.14 -9.14 5.57
N GLY A 124 22.09 -8.38 4.99
CA GLY A 124 21.93 -7.77 3.67
C GLY A 124 20.86 -6.68 3.59
N LEU A 125 20.22 -6.32 4.71
CA LEU A 125 19.18 -5.28 4.77
C LEU A 125 19.80 -3.88 4.74
N CYS A 126 19.02 -2.93 4.21
CA CYS A 126 19.34 -1.52 4.22
C CYS A 126 18.29 -0.73 4.98
N SER A 127 18.75 0.26 5.75
CA SER A 127 17.91 1.15 6.54
C SER A 127 18.17 2.59 6.10
N GLU A 128 17.15 3.20 5.51
CA GLU A 128 17.14 4.61 5.12
C GLU A 128 17.17 5.52 6.36
N ASN A 129 17.62 6.77 6.17
CA ASN A 129 17.68 7.81 7.22
C ASN A 129 18.37 7.36 8.53
N SER A 130 19.28 6.41 8.46
CA SER A 130 19.96 5.87 9.63
C SER A 130 21.07 6.82 10.10
N PRO A 131 21.09 7.22 11.39
CA PRO A 131 22.20 7.99 11.94
C PRO A 131 23.50 7.18 11.85
N LYS A 132 24.59 7.86 11.49
CA LYS A 132 25.91 7.21 11.36
C LYS A 132 26.36 6.50 12.64
N GLY A 133 26.14 7.12 13.81
CA GLY A 133 26.50 6.54 15.11
C GLY A 133 25.78 5.22 15.44
N ASN A 134 24.59 4.99 14.88
CA ASN A 134 23.77 3.79 15.17
C ASN A 134 23.94 2.68 14.14
N CYS A 135 24.71 2.92 13.07
CA CYS A 135 24.91 1.94 12.03
C CYS A 135 26.02 0.95 12.43
N GLN A 136 25.65 -0.27 12.78
CA GLN A 136 26.60 -1.34 13.12
C GLN A 136 27.28 -1.97 11.88
N GLY A 137 26.78 -1.66 10.68
CA GLY A 137 27.32 -2.12 9.41
C GLY A 137 28.02 -1.00 8.62
N GLY A 138 27.97 -1.08 7.30
CA GLY A 138 28.53 -0.02 6.48
C GLY A 138 27.53 1.13 6.29
N TRP A 139 28.01 2.35 6.49
CA TRP A 139 27.21 3.56 6.37
C TRP A 139 27.64 4.38 5.16
N VAL A 140 26.68 4.87 4.38
CA VAL A 140 26.89 5.73 3.22
C VAL A 140 26.14 7.04 3.39
N ASP A 141 26.75 8.14 2.96
CA ASP A 141 26.19 9.49 3.02
C ASP A 141 25.11 9.74 1.95
N ASP A 142 24.08 8.88 1.95
CA ASP A 142 22.91 8.95 1.09
C ASP A 142 21.68 8.46 1.89
N ALA A 143 20.86 9.39 2.38
CA ALA A 143 19.71 9.06 3.21
C ALA A 143 18.63 8.22 2.49
N SER A 144 18.61 8.26 1.16
CA SER A 144 17.65 7.52 0.32
C SER A 144 18.12 6.13 -0.08
N CYS A 145 19.29 5.68 0.39
CA CYS A 145 19.82 4.34 0.09
C CYS A 145 19.91 4.01 -1.42
N ASN A 146 20.22 4.98 -2.29
CA ASN A 146 20.35 4.75 -3.75
C ASN A 146 21.71 4.10 -4.11
N ILE A 147 22.10 3.06 -3.39
CA ILE A 147 23.31 2.29 -3.64
C ILE A 147 22.96 0.93 -4.24
N ALA A 148 23.84 0.40 -5.09
CA ALA A 148 23.59 -0.87 -5.81
C ALA A 148 23.23 -2.04 -4.87
N LYS A 149 23.83 -2.09 -3.67
CA LYS A 149 23.57 -3.14 -2.67
C LYS A 149 22.18 -3.07 -2.04
N CYS A 150 21.53 -1.91 -2.09
CA CYS A 150 20.22 -1.68 -1.48
C CYS A 150 19.08 -1.63 -2.51
N GLN A 151 19.39 -1.86 -3.79
CA GLN A 151 18.36 -2.00 -4.80
C GLN A 151 17.49 -3.22 -4.47
N LYS A 152 16.18 -2.98 -4.39
CA LYS A 152 15.20 -4.04 -4.14
C LYS A 152 14.90 -4.77 -5.44
N GLY A 153 14.68 -6.07 -5.32
CA GLY A 153 14.24 -6.97 -6.38
C GLY A 153 13.36 -8.05 -5.78
N CYS A 154 12.88 -8.96 -6.64
CA CYS A 154 12.05 -10.07 -6.16
C CYS A 154 12.92 -11.27 -5.80
N CYS A 155 12.85 -11.71 -4.54
CA CYS A 155 13.49 -12.93 -4.09
C CYS A 155 12.46 -14.07 -4.06
N VAL A 156 12.62 -15.09 -4.90
CA VAL A 156 11.73 -16.26 -4.93
C VAL A 156 12.29 -17.36 -4.02
N LEU A 157 11.48 -17.81 -3.06
CA LEU A 157 11.83 -18.78 -2.03
C LEU A 157 10.81 -19.93 -2.05
N GLY A 158 11.00 -20.87 -2.98
CA GLY A 158 10.04 -21.95 -3.21
C GLY A 158 8.71 -21.41 -3.74
N ASN A 159 7.64 -21.56 -2.95
CA ASN A 159 6.29 -21.07 -3.29
C ASN A 159 5.99 -19.67 -2.71
N ASN A 160 6.99 -18.99 -2.14
CA ASN A 160 6.86 -17.64 -1.61
C ASN A 160 7.79 -16.69 -2.36
N ALA A 161 7.49 -15.39 -2.29
CA ALA A 161 8.41 -14.37 -2.76
C ALA A 161 8.52 -13.22 -1.75
N LEU A 162 9.68 -12.59 -1.72
CA LEU A 162 10.02 -11.51 -0.81
C LEU A 162 10.59 -10.33 -1.60
N TRP A 163 9.98 -9.15 -1.45
CA TRP A 163 10.47 -7.91 -2.05
C TRP A 163 11.60 -7.31 -1.19
N THR A 164 12.84 -7.64 -1.51
CA THR A 164 14.00 -7.34 -0.65
C THR A 164 15.27 -7.09 -1.46
N THR A 165 16.39 -6.85 -0.80
CA THR A 165 17.71 -6.69 -1.43
C THR A 165 18.31 -8.04 -1.80
N GLN A 166 19.25 -8.05 -2.74
CA GLN A 166 19.98 -9.27 -3.11
C GLN A 166 20.64 -9.94 -1.89
N GLY A 167 21.33 -9.16 -1.05
CA GLY A 167 22.03 -9.70 0.12
C GLY A 167 21.08 -10.35 1.14
N ASN A 168 19.89 -9.77 1.32
CA ASN A 168 18.88 -10.39 2.19
C ASN A 168 18.27 -11.63 1.55
N CYS A 169 18.11 -11.66 0.23
CA CYS A 169 17.67 -12.87 -0.47
C CYS A 169 18.65 -14.03 -0.29
N GLU A 170 19.96 -13.77 -0.41
CA GLU A 170 21.02 -14.74 -0.17
C GLU A 170 21.01 -15.27 1.28
N ALA A 171 20.81 -14.38 2.26
CA ALA A 171 20.72 -14.75 3.67
C ALA A 171 19.50 -15.66 3.96
N GLU A 172 18.31 -15.28 3.48
CA GLU A 172 17.06 -16.04 3.68
C GLU A 172 17.08 -17.40 2.95
N SER A 173 17.52 -17.42 1.68
CA SER A 173 17.65 -18.67 0.92
C SER A 173 18.67 -19.62 1.55
N GLY A 174 19.82 -19.09 2.00
CA GLY A 174 20.82 -19.86 2.72
C GLY A 174 20.32 -20.45 4.04
N PHE A 175 19.50 -19.70 4.80
CA PHE A 175 18.88 -20.19 6.03
C PHE A 175 17.89 -21.33 5.76
N LEU A 176 17.15 -21.28 4.65
CA LEU A 176 16.19 -22.32 4.24
C LEU A 176 16.85 -23.50 3.50
N GLY A 177 18.12 -23.42 3.15
CA GLY A 177 18.80 -24.42 2.32
C GLY A 177 18.28 -24.47 0.88
N LEU A 178 17.77 -23.35 0.37
CA LEU A 178 17.28 -23.18 -1.00
C LEU A 178 18.33 -22.49 -1.87
N GLU A 179 18.30 -22.74 -3.18
CA GLU A 179 19.08 -21.96 -4.14
C GLU A 179 18.52 -20.53 -4.22
N THR A 180 19.41 -19.54 -4.22
CA THR A 180 19.01 -18.13 -4.31
C THR A 180 18.45 -17.81 -5.69
N ASP A 181 17.17 -17.46 -5.77
CA ASP A 181 16.54 -16.95 -7.00
C ASP A 181 16.13 -15.47 -6.83
N PHE A 182 17.05 -14.57 -7.20
CA PHE A 182 16.83 -13.13 -7.13
C PHE A 182 16.60 -12.55 -8.54
N LYS A 183 15.46 -11.86 -8.73
CA LYS A 183 15.04 -11.19 -9.96
C LYS A 183 15.12 -9.66 -9.80
N PRO A 184 16.26 -9.03 -10.14
CA PRO A 184 16.43 -7.57 -10.03
C PRO A 184 15.60 -6.77 -11.05
N GLU A 185 15.12 -7.40 -12.12
CA GLU A 185 14.31 -6.78 -13.16
C GLU A 185 12.87 -6.47 -12.71
N ILE A 186 12.40 -7.16 -11.67
CA ILE A 186 11.09 -6.92 -11.05
C ILE A 186 11.26 -5.72 -10.15
N ASN A 187 10.46 -4.66 -10.37
CA ASN A 187 10.65 -3.35 -9.72
C ASN A 187 9.52 -2.98 -8.75
N SER A 188 8.59 -3.90 -8.48
CA SER A 188 7.50 -3.67 -7.54
C SER A 188 7.22 -4.88 -6.66
N GLU A 189 6.81 -4.59 -5.43
CA GLU A 189 6.36 -5.60 -4.48
C GLU A 189 5.14 -6.38 -5.00
N VAL A 190 4.22 -5.71 -5.70
CA VAL A 190 3.00 -6.33 -6.25
C VAL A 190 3.34 -7.35 -7.33
N GLU A 191 4.24 -7.00 -8.25
CA GLU A 191 4.71 -7.91 -9.29
C GLU A 191 5.49 -9.09 -8.68
N CYS A 192 6.24 -8.85 -7.61
CA CYS A 192 6.95 -9.91 -6.90
C CYS A 192 6.01 -10.92 -6.22
N ILE A 193 4.99 -10.43 -5.52
CA ILE A 193 3.96 -11.28 -4.92
C ILE A 193 3.25 -12.10 -6.02
N PHE A 194 2.92 -11.46 -7.14
CA PHE A 194 2.30 -12.14 -8.27
C PHE A 194 3.16 -13.30 -8.81
N LEU A 195 4.50 -13.16 -8.85
CA LEU A 195 5.38 -14.25 -9.30
C LEU A 195 5.32 -15.49 -8.42
N ALA A 196 5.19 -15.35 -7.10
CA ALA A 196 5.03 -16.50 -6.20
C ALA A 196 3.68 -17.17 -6.37
N GLU A 197 2.66 -16.40 -6.70
CA GLU A 197 1.28 -16.87 -6.76
C GLU A 197 0.80 -17.21 -8.18
N LYS A 198 1.62 -16.98 -9.21
CA LYS A 198 1.22 -17.17 -10.62
C LYS A 198 0.85 -18.62 -10.93
N ASP A 199 1.46 -19.57 -10.21
CA ASP A 199 1.25 -21.01 -10.40
C ASP A 199 0.14 -21.56 -9.49
N ASP A 200 -0.49 -20.72 -8.65
CA ASP A 200 -1.68 -21.12 -7.91
C ASP A 200 -2.77 -21.54 -8.89
N GLU A 201 -3.39 -22.70 -8.65
CA GLU A 201 -4.52 -23.19 -9.44
C GLU A 201 -5.86 -22.73 -8.82
N GLY A 202 -6.86 -22.49 -9.67
CA GLY A 202 -8.18 -22.06 -9.26
C GLY A 202 -9.12 -21.79 -10.43
N ALA A 203 -10.33 -21.33 -10.12
CA ALA A 203 -11.32 -20.95 -11.11
C ALA A 203 -10.94 -19.59 -11.73
N CYS A 204 -10.89 -19.54 -13.06
CA CYS A 204 -10.75 -18.32 -13.83
C CYS A 204 -12.07 -18.01 -14.53
N VAL A 205 -12.73 -16.93 -14.14
CA VAL A 205 -14.04 -16.54 -14.65
C VAL A 205 -13.91 -15.39 -15.64
N LEU A 206 -14.51 -15.53 -16.82
CA LEU A 206 -14.56 -14.51 -17.87
C LEU A 206 -15.98 -14.44 -18.44
N GLY A 207 -16.86 -13.67 -17.78
CA GLY A 207 -18.28 -13.66 -18.12
C GLY A 207 -18.95 -14.99 -17.71
N GLU A 208 -19.62 -15.65 -18.66
CA GLU A 208 -20.23 -16.97 -18.46
C GLU A 208 -19.23 -18.13 -18.63
N ASP A 209 -18.04 -17.85 -19.18
CA ASP A 209 -16.99 -18.86 -19.37
C ASP A 209 -16.16 -19.01 -18.08
N CYS A 210 -15.98 -20.24 -17.61
CA CYS A 210 -15.06 -20.56 -16.52
C CYS A 210 -14.07 -21.64 -16.92
N LYS A 211 -12.79 -21.41 -16.60
CA LYS A 211 -11.72 -22.40 -16.77
C LYS A 211 -10.95 -22.61 -15.47
N PHE A 212 -10.76 -23.86 -15.07
CA PHE A 212 -9.83 -24.19 -13.98
C PHE A 212 -8.39 -24.14 -14.52
N THR A 213 -7.61 -23.15 -14.09
CA THR A 213 -6.25 -22.93 -14.58
C THR A 213 -5.39 -22.22 -13.52
N THR A 214 -4.15 -21.88 -13.85
CA THR A 214 -3.24 -21.10 -13.00
C THR A 214 -3.62 -19.62 -13.00
N ARG A 215 -3.28 -18.91 -11.92
CA ARG A 215 -3.46 -17.46 -11.82
C ARG A 215 -2.81 -16.72 -12.98
N GLY A 216 -1.60 -17.10 -13.37
CA GLY A 216 -0.86 -16.49 -14.48
C GLY A 216 -1.56 -16.63 -15.83
N GLU A 217 -2.10 -17.83 -16.13
CA GLU A 217 -2.92 -18.04 -17.33
C GLU A 217 -4.22 -17.23 -17.28
N CYS A 218 -4.85 -17.14 -16.11
CA CYS A 218 -6.08 -16.39 -15.94
C CYS A 218 -5.88 -14.89 -16.18
N SER A 219 -4.85 -14.30 -15.57
CA SER A 219 -4.51 -12.89 -15.78
C SER A 219 -4.17 -12.58 -17.23
N SER A 220 -3.52 -13.52 -17.94
CA SER A 220 -3.23 -13.38 -19.38
C SER A 220 -4.50 -13.32 -20.25
N ARG A 221 -5.62 -13.83 -19.74
CA ARG A 221 -6.94 -13.80 -20.40
C ARG A 221 -7.81 -12.63 -19.91
N ASN A 222 -7.31 -11.78 -19.01
CA ASN A 222 -8.07 -10.75 -18.30
C ASN A 222 -9.30 -11.34 -17.55
N GLY A 223 -9.17 -12.55 -16.99
CA GLY A 223 -10.21 -13.16 -16.17
C GLY A 223 -10.05 -12.85 -14.68
N ASP A 224 -11.13 -13.04 -13.92
CA ASP A 224 -11.15 -12.95 -12.46
C ASP A 224 -10.75 -14.30 -11.85
N PHE A 225 -9.66 -14.32 -11.07
CA PHE A 225 -9.10 -15.54 -10.50
C PHE A 225 -9.55 -15.79 -9.07
N TYR A 226 -10.06 -16.99 -8.80
CA TYR A 226 -10.53 -17.44 -7.49
C TYR A 226 -9.73 -18.67 -7.05
N LYS A 227 -8.72 -18.43 -6.21
CA LYS A 227 -7.81 -19.46 -5.70
C LYS A 227 -8.57 -20.57 -4.97
N ASN A 228 -8.25 -21.83 -5.28
CA ASN A 228 -8.85 -23.03 -4.68
C ASN A 228 -10.35 -23.22 -4.91
N ASN A 229 -11.01 -22.44 -5.78
CA ASN A 229 -12.39 -22.68 -6.19
C ASN A 229 -12.42 -23.47 -7.50
N PHE A 230 -13.44 -24.31 -7.68
CA PHE A 230 -13.71 -25.00 -8.95
C PHE A 230 -14.74 -24.23 -9.77
N CYS A 231 -14.75 -24.43 -11.09
CA CYS A 231 -15.73 -23.77 -11.95
C CYS A 231 -17.17 -24.18 -11.65
N SER A 232 -17.39 -25.37 -11.12
CA SER A 232 -18.70 -25.87 -10.71
C SER A 232 -19.23 -25.29 -9.39
N ASP A 233 -18.48 -24.38 -8.74
CA ASP A 233 -18.93 -23.69 -7.55
C ASP A 233 -20.18 -22.85 -7.85
N SER A 234 -21.23 -23.01 -7.05
CA SER A 234 -22.51 -22.34 -7.22
C SER A 234 -22.45 -20.83 -7.01
N SER A 235 -21.32 -20.32 -6.51
CA SER A 235 -21.04 -18.89 -6.38
C SER A 235 -20.78 -18.21 -7.74
N PHE A 236 -20.50 -18.98 -8.79
CA PHE A 236 -20.24 -18.46 -10.13
C PHE A 236 -21.46 -18.61 -11.05
N GLU A 237 -21.75 -17.57 -11.82
CA GLU A 237 -22.84 -17.59 -12.82
C GLU A 237 -22.37 -18.32 -14.08
N ASN A 238 -22.25 -19.65 -14.01
CA ASN A 238 -21.94 -20.51 -15.16
C ASN A 238 -22.82 -21.77 -15.18
N ASN A 239 -22.67 -22.58 -16.23
CA ASN A 239 -23.46 -23.79 -16.47
C ASN A 239 -22.69 -25.09 -16.19
N CYS A 240 -21.55 -25.03 -15.50
CA CYS A 240 -20.71 -26.18 -15.22
C CYS A 240 -21.26 -26.99 -14.04
N VAL A 241 -21.52 -28.28 -14.26
CA VAL A 241 -22.04 -29.22 -13.26
C VAL A 241 -20.87 -30.01 -12.67
N ALA A 242 -20.77 -30.03 -11.33
CA ALA A 242 -19.70 -30.72 -10.62
C ALA A 242 -19.73 -32.24 -10.86
N LYS A 243 -18.54 -32.87 -10.83
CA LYS A 243 -18.34 -34.33 -10.83
C LYS A 243 -19.10 -35.07 -11.92
N ASP A 244 -19.08 -34.53 -13.13
CA ASP A 244 -19.74 -35.10 -14.31
C ASP A 244 -19.11 -36.43 -14.73
N HIS A 245 -17.77 -36.48 -14.85
CA HIS A 245 -17.05 -37.70 -15.18
C HIS A 245 -15.67 -37.78 -14.52
N LYS A 246 -15.04 -38.96 -14.57
CA LYS A 246 -13.67 -39.20 -14.09
C LYS A 246 -12.70 -39.28 -15.26
N GLN A 247 -11.47 -38.76 -15.09
CA GLN A 247 -10.40 -38.92 -16.08
C GLN A 247 -9.01 -38.84 -15.42
N CYS A 248 -7.99 -39.43 -16.07
CA CYS A 248 -6.59 -39.20 -15.72
C CYS A 248 -6.08 -37.85 -16.25
N VAL A 249 -5.22 -37.20 -15.48
CA VAL A 249 -4.57 -35.94 -15.85
C VAL A 249 -3.12 -36.22 -16.20
N GLU A 250 -2.63 -35.69 -17.32
CA GLU A 250 -1.24 -35.87 -17.72
C GLU A 250 -0.28 -35.35 -16.63
N GLY A 251 0.71 -36.18 -16.28
CA GLY A 251 1.68 -35.86 -15.24
C GLY A 251 1.17 -36.01 -13.80
N LYS A 252 -0.06 -36.50 -13.58
CA LYS A 252 -0.59 -36.83 -12.26
C LYS A 252 -0.96 -38.31 -12.17
N ASP A 253 -0.73 -38.92 -11.01
CA ASP A 253 -0.92 -40.36 -10.82
C ASP A 253 -2.36 -40.74 -10.46
N SER A 254 -3.13 -39.82 -9.89
CA SER A 254 -4.48 -40.06 -9.35
C SER A 254 -5.60 -39.90 -10.40
N VAL A 255 -6.77 -40.43 -10.08
CA VAL A 255 -8.01 -40.20 -10.85
C VAL A 255 -8.65 -38.91 -10.36
N TYR A 256 -9.06 -38.03 -11.28
CA TYR A 256 -9.70 -36.75 -10.95
C TYR A 256 -11.16 -36.72 -11.40
N TRP A 257 -11.98 -35.98 -10.67
CA TRP A 257 -13.29 -35.55 -11.15
C TRP A 257 -13.13 -34.43 -12.18
N PHE A 258 -14.04 -34.40 -13.13
CA PHE A 258 -14.18 -33.34 -14.12
C PHE A 258 -15.61 -32.83 -14.10
N ASP A 259 -15.77 -31.52 -14.22
CA ASP A 259 -17.08 -30.90 -14.40
C ASP A 259 -17.62 -31.12 -15.82
N SER A 260 -18.88 -30.77 -16.05
CA SER A 260 -19.52 -30.89 -17.38
C SER A 260 -18.91 -29.96 -18.44
N CYS A 261 -18.05 -29.02 -18.05
CA CYS A 261 -17.31 -28.12 -18.93
C CYS A 261 -15.90 -28.64 -19.25
N GLY A 262 -15.50 -29.79 -18.69
CA GLY A 262 -14.19 -30.41 -18.88
C GLY A 262 -13.08 -29.82 -18.02
N ASN A 263 -13.42 -29.07 -16.96
CA ASN A 263 -12.43 -28.61 -15.99
C ASN A 263 -12.16 -29.69 -14.95
N ARG A 264 -10.88 -29.85 -14.60
CA ARG A 264 -10.45 -30.75 -13.53
C ARG A 264 -10.89 -30.21 -12.16
N GLU A 265 -11.41 -31.09 -11.32
CA GLU A 265 -11.83 -30.81 -9.95
C GLU A 265 -10.93 -31.50 -8.91
N ASP A 266 -11.52 -32.00 -7.82
CA ASP A 266 -10.86 -32.74 -6.75
C ASP A 266 -10.47 -34.16 -7.19
N VAL A 267 -9.59 -34.77 -6.39
CA VAL A 267 -9.18 -36.16 -6.58
C VAL A 267 -10.38 -37.06 -6.33
N ALA A 268 -10.76 -37.85 -7.33
CA ALA A 268 -11.81 -38.86 -7.23
C ALA A 268 -11.30 -40.12 -6.54
N GLU A 269 -10.07 -40.51 -6.85
CA GLU A 269 -9.39 -41.66 -6.28
C GLU A 269 -7.88 -41.45 -6.28
N GLU A 270 -7.25 -41.63 -5.13
CA GLU A 270 -5.82 -41.43 -4.96
C GLU A 270 -5.07 -42.68 -5.41
N CYS A 271 -4.27 -42.55 -6.47
CA CYS A 271 -3.36 -43.61 -6.90
C CYS A 271 -1.93 -43.19 -6.58
N SER A 272 -1.07 -44.15 -6.26
CA SER A 272 0.33 -43.88 -5.98
C SER A 272 1.20 -44.95 -6.59
N LEU A 273 2.14 -44.51 -7.43
CA LEU A 273 3.15 -45.40 -7.99
C LEU A 273 3.96 -46.11 -6.88
N PHE A 274 4.07 -45.51 -5.70
CA PHE A 274 4.75 -46.10 -4.55
C PHE A 274 3.95 -47.25 -3.92
N THR A 275 2.62 -47.15 -3.89
CA THR A 275 1.74 -48.26 -3.45
C THR A 275 1.44 -49.25 -4.57
N GLY A 276 2.01 -49.03 -5.75
CA GLY A 276 1.85 -49.89 -6.91
C GLY A 276 0.54 -49.67 -7.67
N THR A 277 -0.02 -48.45 -7.64
CA THR A 277 -1.20 -48.10 -8.44
C THR A 277 -0.98 -46.85 -9.29
N TYR A 278 -1.67 -46.76 -10.42
CA TYR A 278 -1.63 -45.59 -11.31
C TYR A 278 -2.98 -45.38 -11.98
N CYS A 279 -3.33 -44.14 -12.34
CA CYS A 279 -4.56 -43.85 -13.05
C CYS A 279 -4.57 -44.49 -14.44
N GLY A 280 -5.59 -45.30 -14.74
CA GLY A 280 -5.74 -45.94 -16.03
C GLY A 280 -7.18 -46.34 -16.33
N LEU A 281 -7.41 -46.81 -17.56
CA LEU A 281 -8.72 -47.34 -17.98
C LEU A 281 -8.87 -48.81 -17.55
N VAL A 282 -9.89 -49.07 -16.72
CA VAL A 282 -10.29 -50.40 -16.24
C VAL A 282 -11.77 -50.61 -16.58
N ALA A 283 -12.05 -51.63 -17.41
CA ALA A 283 -13.41 -51.97 -17.85
C ALA A 283 -14.22 -50.78 -18.42
N GLY A 284 -13.54 -49.83 -19.08
CA GLY A 284 -14.16 -48.65 -19.70
C GLY A 284 -14.33 -47.43 -18.78
N ASN A 285 -13.90 -47.52 -17.51
CA ASN A 285 -13.89 -46.40 -16.57
C ASN A 285 -12.45 -46.05 -16.16
N TYR A 286 -12.21 -44.79 -15.77
CA TYR A 286 -10.93 -44.38 -15.18
C TYR A 286 -10.89 -44.74 -13.70
N ASP A 287 -9.88 -45.52 -13.31
CA ASP A 287 -9.73 -46.15 -12.00
C ASP A 287 -8.23 -46.31 -11.67
N CYS A 288 -7.89 -46.57 -10.40
CA CYS A 288 -6.54 -46.91 -9.99
C CYS A 288 -6.20 -48.36 -10.41
N LYS A 289 -5.33 -48.48 -11.40
CA LYS A 289 -4.85 -49.76 -11.91
C LYS A 289 -3.55 -50.18 -11.21
N SER A 290 -3.44 -51.46 -10.86
CA SER A 290 -2.19 -52.01 -10.31
C SER A 290 -1.08 -52.03 -11.36
N VAL A 291 0.15 -51.73 -10.91
CA VAL A 291 1.38 -51.88 -11.71
C VAL A 291 1.84 -53.35 -11.79
N ASP A 292 1.35 -54.21 -10.90
CA ASP A 292 1.67 -55.64 -10.90
C ASP A 292 0.87 -56.32 -12.02
N CYS A 293 1.56 -56.54 -13.15
CA CYS A 293 1.02 -57.12 -14.37
C CYS A 293 0.83 -58.64 -14.29
#